data_AF-A0A4Z0GK24-F1
#
_entry.id   AF-A0A4Z0GK24-F1
#
_cell.length_a   1.000
_cell.length_b   1.000
_cell.length_c   1.000
_cell.angle_alpha   90.00
_cell.angle_beta   90.00
_cell.angle_gamma   90.00
#
_symmetry.space_group_name_H-M   'P 1'
#
loop_
_entity.id
_entity.type
_entity.pdbx_description
1 polymer ?
#
loop_
_entity_poly.entity_id
_entity_poly.type
_entity_poly.pdbx_seq_one_letter_code
_entity_poly.pdbx_strand_id
1 'polypeptide(L)'
;MSRLDANEAFRLIHHYMVKVEREEVDQWLKEDPAVQSDTEGIMDEAWMYRFNAWLQCKGTAHEMGIDPQTKIDRLLDEIDRLKQEIKQLKSEKLLLEAELGQDPF
;
A
#
# COMPACT_ATOMS: atom_id res chain seq x y z
N MET A 1 18.61 2.22 -19.87
CA MET A 1 18.90 1.88 -18.47
C MET A 1 18.69 3.16 -17.67
N SER A 2 17.68 3.18 -16.80
CA SER A 2 17.43 4.31 -15.90
C SER A 2 18.68 4.56 -15.05
N ARG A 3 19.03 5.83 -14.86
CA ARG A 3 20.27 6.30 -14.22
C ARG A 3 20.12 6.46 -12.70
N LEU A 4 19.02 5.97 -12.12
CA LEU A 4 18.78 6.04 -10.69
C LEU A 4 19.74 5.10 -9.93
N ASP A 5 20.63 5.71 -9.13
CA ASP A 5 21.49 4.98 -8.21
C ASP A 5 20.65 4.50 -7.02
N ALA A 6 20.49 3.18 -6.89
CA ALA A 6 19.79 2.57 -5.77
C ALA A 6 20.36 3.02 -4.40
N ASN A 7 21.65 3.38 -4.33
CA ASN A 7 22.23 3.92 -3.10
C ASN A 7 21.78 5.35 -2.80
N GLU A 8 21.54 6.17 -3.81
CA GLU A 8 20.99 7.51 -3.66
C GLU A 8 19.52 7.44 -3.26
N ALA A 9 18.75 6.59 -3.94
CA ALA A 9 17.35 6.33 -3.61
C ALA A 9 17.18 5.84 -2.18
N PHE A 10 17.97 4.84 -1.78
CA PHE A 10 17.94 4.32 -0.42
C PHE A 10 18.31 5.39 0.61
N ARG A 11 19.36 6.18 0.37
CA ARG A 11 19.77 7.25 1.29
C ARG A 11 18.71 8.32 1.46
N LEU A 12 18.08 8.76 0.36
CA LEU A 12 17.00 9.74 0.40
C LEU A 12 15.80 9.17 1.15
N ILE A 13 15.35 7.98 0.77
CA ILE A 13 14.16 7.36 1.35
C ILE A 13 14.34 7.09 2.84
N HIS A 14 15.48 6.53 3.23
CA HIS A 14 15.83 6.26 4.62
C HIS A 14 16.00 7.55 5.44
N HIS A 15 16.37 8.68 4.83
CA HIS A 15 16.43 9.95 5.57
C HIS A 15 15.04 10.44 5.98
N TYR A 16 14.04 10.25 5.11
CA TYR A 16 12.67 10.72 5.33
C TYR A 16 11.74 9.69 5.98
N MET A 17 12.08 8.40 5.94
CA MET A 17 11.26 7.30 6.46
C MET A 17 11.99 6.50 7.53
N VAL A 18 11.28 6.20 8.63
CA VAL A 18 11.88 5.62 9.86
C VAL A 18 12.25 4.14 9.73
N LYS A 19 11.65 3.40 8.78
CA LYS A 19 11.85 1.95 8.62
C LYS A 19 11.69 1.55 7.15
N VAL A 20 12.76 1.65 6.37
CA VAL A 20 12.78 1.17 4.98
C VAL A 20 13.99 0.27 4.82
N GLU A 21 13.74 -0.96 4.35
CA GLU A 21 14.80 -1.91 4.04
C GLU A 21 15.33 -1.65 2.63
N ARG A 22 16.61 -1.93 2.41
CA ARG A 22 17.26 -1.68 1.11
C ARG A 22 16.61 -2.52 0.01
N GLU A 23 16.26 -3.75 0.34
CA GLU A 23 15.63 -4.70 -0.56
C GLU A 23 14.30 -4.17 -1.09
N GLU A 24 13.57 -3.39 -0.30
CA GLU A 24 12.29 -2.79 -0.71
C GLU A 24 12.50 -1.68 -1.74
N VAL A 25 13.52 -0.83 -1.53
CA VAL A 25 13.90 0.21 -2.49
C VAL A 25 14.38 -0.43 -3.80
N ASP A 26 15.24 -1.44 -3.71
CA ASP A 26 15.75 -2.17 -4.88
C ASP A 26 14.64 -2.85 -5.67
N GLN A 27 13.62 -3.39 -4.98
CA GLN A 27 12.47 -4.01 -5.61
C GLN A 27 11.58 -2.96 -6.28
N TRP A 28 11.26 -1.86 -5.58
CA TRP A 28 10.47 -0.78 -6.14
C TRP A 28 11.07 -0.20 -7.42
N LEU A 29 12.38 0.06 -7.44
CA LEU A 29 13.08 0.58 -8.63
C LEU A 29 12.95 -0.36 -9.85
N LYS A 30 12.72 -1.67 -9.62
CA LYS A 30 12.55 -2.68 -10.67
C LYS A 30 11.10 -2.93 -11.07
N GLU A 31 10.14 -2.62 -10.22
CA GLU A 31 8.73 -2.95 -10.46
C GLU A 31 7.93 -1.75 -10.95
N ASP A 32 8.36 -0.54 -10.57
CA ASP A 32 7.61 0.66 -10.86
C ASP A 32 7.93 1.19 -12.29
N PRO A 33 6.97 1.15 -13.23
CA PRO A 33 7.22 1.52 -14.63
C PRO A 33 7.63 2.98 -14.81
N ALA A 34 7.10 3.90 -14.00
CA ALA A 34 7.47 5.31 -14.17
C ALA A 34 8.84 5.64 -13.55
N VAL A 35 9.35 4.76 -12.67
CA VAL A 35 10.74 4.83 -12.22
C VAL A 35 11.67 4.38 -13.35
N GLN A 36 11.28 3.31 -14.04
CA GLN A 36 12.04 2.77 -15.15
C GLN A 36 12.08 3.68 -16.37
N SER A 37 11.02 4.45 -16.60
CA SER A 37 10.94 5.41 -17.71
C SER A 37 11.60 6.76 -17.42
N ASP A 38 12.04 7.02 -16.18
CA ASP A 38 12.71 8.28 -15.87
C ASP A 38 14.10 8.34 -16.51
N THR A 39 14.29 9.36 -17.35
CA THR A 39 15.53 9.62 -18.09
C THR A 39 16.37 10.72 -17.45
N GLU A 40 15.79 11.55 -16.58
CA GLU A 40 16.49 12.67 -15.95
C GLU A 40 17.24 12.22 -14.70
N GLY A 41 16.71 11.23 -13.98
CA GLY A 41 17.35 10.61 -12.82
C GLY A 41 17.47 11.54 -11.62
N ILE A 42 16.73 12.65 -11.61
CA ILE A 42 16.69 13.59 -10.49
C ILE A 42 15.61 13.10 -9.52
N MET A 43 16.06 12.62 -8.36
CA MET A 43 15.14 12.28 -7.27
C MET A 43 14.76 13.53 -6.49
N ASP A 44 13.47 13.82 -6.45
CA ASP A 44 12.87 14.87 -5.63
C ASP A 44 11.88 14.27 -4.60
N GLU A 45 11.14 15.13 -3.90
CA GLU A 45 10.15 14.70 -2.91
C GLU A 45 9.02 13.84 -3.52
N ALA A 46 8.68 14.01 -4.80
CA ALA A 46 7.61 13.23 -5.45
C ALA A 46 7.93 11.73 -5.46
N TRP A 47 9.21 11.38 -5.53
CA TRP A 47 9.68 10.00 -5.42
C TRP A 47 9.36 9.36 -4.07
N MET A 48 9.32 10.16 -3.00
CA MET A 48 8.97 9.68 -1.66
C MET A 48 7.51 9.28 -1.56
N TYR A 49 6.60 10.13 -2.07
CA TYR A 49 5.18 9.81 -2.12
C TYR A 49 4.90 8.59 -2.99
N ARG A 50 5.68 8.44 -4.06
CA ARG A 50 5.58 7.33 -4.99
C ARG A 50 6.05 6.01 -4.41
N PHE A 51 7.20 6.00 -3.74
CA PHE A 51 7.67 4.84 -2.99
C PHE A 51 6.66 4.45 -1.90
N ASN A 52 6.14 5.43 -1.15
CA ASN A 52 5.13 5.19 -0.12
C ASN A 52 3.86 4.54 -0.71
N ALA A 53 3.37 5.04 -1.83
CA ALA A 53 2.20 4.49 -2.51
C ALA A 53 2.45 3.05 -3.01
N TRP A 54 3.62 2.78 -3.59
CA TRP A 54 4.01 1.42 -3.97
C TRP A 54 4.07 0.49 -2.76
N LEU A 55 4.67 0.93 -1.65
CA LEU A 55 4.80 0.15 -0.43
C LEU A 55 3.44 -0.17 0.19
N GLN A 56 2.50 0.79 0.20
CA GLN A 56 1.12 0.59 0.69
C GLN A 56 0.34 -0.43 -0.14
N CYS A 57 0.59 -0.49 -1.46
CA CYS A 57 -0.08 -1.41 -2.35
C CYS A 57 0.54 -2.82 -2.33
N LYS A 58 1.76 -2.98 -1.84
CA LYS A 58 2.47 -4.27 -1.82
C LYS A 58 1.69 -5.31 -1.00
N GLY A 59 1.48 -6.50 -1.57
CA GLY A 59 0.69 -7.57 -0.97
C GLY A 59 -0.84 -7.38 -1.07
N THR A 60 -1.32 -6.27 -1.63
CA THR A 60 -2.75 -6.00 -1.81
C THR A 60 -3.21 -6.35 -3.24
N ALA A 61 -4.51 -6.29 -3.50
CA ALA A 61 -5.03 -6.36 -4.86
C ALA A 61 -4.60 -5.18 -5.77
N HIS A 62 -4.01 -4.15 -5.18
CA HIS A 62 -3.56 -2.95 -5.88
C HIS A 62 -2.06 -2.95 -6.17
N GLU A 63 -1.35 -4.02 -5.81
CA GLU A 63 0.06 -4.20 -6.15
C GLU A 63 0.26 -4.10 -7.67
N MET A 64 1.26 -3.32 -8.09
CA MET A 64 1.55 -3.14 -9.52
C MET A 64 2.13 -4.42 -10.11
N GLY A 65 1.71 -4.76 -11.33
CA GLY A 65 2.30 -5.88 -12.09
C GLY A 65 1.80 -7.27 -11.70
N ILE A 66 0.90 -7.42 -10.73
CA ILE A 66 0.26 -8.70 -10.44
C ILE A 66 -0.67 -9.13 -11.58
N ASP A 67 -0.77 -10.43 -11.82
CA ASP A 67 -1.65 -10.95 -12.86
C ASP A 67 -3.14 -10.79 -12.46
N PRO A 68 -4.06 -10.80 -13.46
CA PRO A 68 -5.48 -10.60 -13.19
C PRO A 68 -6.10 -11.62 -12.23
N GLN A 69 -5.63 -12.88 -12.22
CA GLN A 69 -6.18 -13.90 -11.33
C GLN A 69 -5.76 -13.63 -9.89
N THR A 70 -4.47 -13.38 -9.65
CA THR A 70 -3.97 -12.98 -8.32
C THR A 70 -4.70 -11.73 -7.80
N LYS A 71 -4.98 -10.76 -8.67
CA LYS A 71 -5.77 -9.59 -8.31
C LYS A 71 -7.19 -9.93 -7.88
N ILE A 72 -7.88 -10.80 -8.63
CA ILE A 72 -9.24 -11.25 -8.30
C ILE A 72 -9.24 -11.98 -6.95
N ASP A 73 -8.31 -12.90 -6.72
CA ASP A 73 -8.24 -13.67 -5.48
C ASP A 73 -8.05 -12.76 -4.26
N ARG A 74 -7.12 -11.80 -4.36
CA ARG A 74 -6.90 -10.81 -3.28
C ARG A 74 -8.11 -9.90 -3.04
N LEU A 75 -8.85 -9.52 -4.09
CA LEU A 75 -10.09 -8.74 -3.94
C LEU A 75 -11.19 -9.55 -3.24
N LEU A 76 -11.30 -10.84 -3.53
CA LEU A 76 -12.26 -11.72 -2.86
C LEU A 76 -11.94 -11.84 -1.36
N ASP A 77 -10.66 -12.02 -1.02
CA ASP A 77 -10.19 -12.05 0.38
C ASP A 77 -10.46 -10.72 1.10
N GLU A 78 -10.28 -9.59 0.42
CA GLU A 78 -10.60 -8.26 0.96
C GLU A 78 -12.10 -8.10 1.21
N ILE A 79 -12.95 -8.48 0.25
CA ILE A 79 -14.41 -8.46 0.38
C ILE A 79 -14.85 -9.27 1.60
N ASP A 80 -14.29 -10.47 1.79
CA ASP A 80 -14.70 -11.33 2.89
C ASP A 80 -14.25 -10.81 4.26
N ARG A 81 -13.06 -10.19 4.35
CA ARG A 81 -12.63 -9.45 5.54
C ARG A 81 -13.56 -8.28 5.85
N LEU A 82 -13.90 -7.46 4.86
CA LEU A 82 -14.81 -6.31 5.03
C LEU A 82 -16.21 -6.75 5.49
N LYS A 83 -16.74 -7.86 4.97
CA LYS A 83 -18.01 -8.42 5.44
C LYS A 83 -17.95 -8.82 6.92
N GLN A 84 -16.83 -9.39 7.37
CA GLN A 84 -16.64 -9.75 8.78
C GLN A 84 -16.56 -8.50 9.67
N GLU A 85 -15.82 -7.48 9.24
CA GLU A 85 -15.73 -6.20 9.96
C GLU A 85 -17.09 -5.51 10.06
N ILE A 86 -17.87 -5.47 8.97
CA ILE A 86 -19.24 -4.95 8.98
C ILE A 86 -20.11 -5.71 9.98
N LYS A 87 -19.96 -7.04 10.05
CA LYS A 87 -20.72 -7.86 11.01
C LYS A 87 -20.32 -7.54 12.46
N GLN A 88 -19.04 -7.34 12.73
CA GLN A 88 -18.53 -6.95 14.05
C GLN A 88 -19.06 -5.56 14.43
N LEU A 89 -18.88 -4.57 13.57
CA LEU A 89 -19.35 -3.19 13.78
C LEU A 89 -20.86 -3.11 14.00
N LYS A 90 -21.66 -3.91 13.27
CA LYS A 90 -23.10 -4.01 13.51
C LYS A 90 -23.43 -4.58 14.88
N SER A 91 -22.68 -5.58 15.34
CA SER A 91 -22.85 -6.16 16.67
C SER A 91 -22.48 -5.15 17.77
N GLU A 92 -21.34 -4.48 17.63
CA GLU A 92 -20.88 -3.45 18.57
C GLU A 92 -21.87 -2.29 18.64
N LYS A 93 -22.37 -1.83 17.48
CA LYS A 93 -23.41 -0.81 17.40
C LYS A 93 -24.65 -1.21 18.22
N LEU A 94 -25.17 -2.42 18.02
CA LEU A 94 -26.36 -2.90 18.75
C LEU A 94 -26.13 -2.95 20.26
N LEU A 95 -24.94 -3.36 20.71
CA LEU A 95 -24.58 -3.37 22.13
C LEU A 95 -24.55 -1.95 22.70
N LEU A 96 -23.92 -1.01 21.99
CA LEU A 96 -23.85 0.39 22.41
C LEU A 96 -25.23 1.08 22.41
N GLU A 97 -26.07 0.80 21.41
CA GLU A 97 -27.45 1.29 21.37
C GLU A 97 -28.25 0.78 22.58
N ALA A 98 -28.11 -0.50 22.92
CA ALA A 98 -28.73 -1.09 24.12
C ALA A 98 -28.20 -0.46 25.42
N GLU A 99 -26.90 -0.22 25.54
CA GLU A 99 -26.30 0.47 26.70
C GLU A 99 -26.80 1.91 26.86
N LEU A 100 -27.07 2.58 25.75
CA LEU A 100 -27.60 3.95 25.73
C LEU A 100 -29.13 4.01 25.90
N GLY A 101 -29.82 2.87 26.00
CA GLY A 101 -31.28 2.81 26.04
C GLY A 101 -31.94 3.29 24.74
N GLN A 102 -31.19 3.26 23.63
CA GLN A 102 -31.70 3.50 22.29
C GLN A 102 -32.14 2.13 21.74
N ASP A 103 -33.43 1.82 21.83
CA ASP A 103 -33.94 0.60 21.19
C ASP A 103 -33.71 0.68 19.67
N PRO A 104 -33.22 -0.41 19.03
CA PRO A 104 -33.10 -0.43 17.59
C PRO A 104 -34.50 -0.46 16.97
N PHE A 105 -34.86 0.61 16.27
CA PHE A 105 -36.07 0.68 15.42
C PHE A 105 -35.96 -0.26 14.21
#